data_AF-A0A973G624-F1
#
_entry.id   AF-A0A973G624-F1
#
_cell.length_a   1.000
_cell.length_b   1.000
_cell.length_c   1.000
_cell.angle_alpha   90.00
_cell.angle_beta   90.00
_cell.angle_gamma   90.00
#
_symmetry.space_group_name_H-M   'P 1'
#
loop_
_entity.id
_entity.type
_entity.pdbx_description
1 polymer ?
#
loop_
_entity_poly.entity_id
_entity_poly.type
_entity_poly.pdbx_seq_one_letter_code
_entity_poly.pdbx_strand_id
1 'polypeptide(L)'
;MRRTTLARAVAAVLALGAIVGVPPVSPAVAADSGSATFTGHGWGHGRGMGQYGAYGYAVDGGWDHATILRHYYGGTTLAGDAGNPGISVELTRLTGDTIVRGPGLAVAGVVTGSNAVLVRRTGTGTFQVYTGPDCAGPWTPWGERGNGVTIATADGIPTVCEATKTTTYRGTLRAVDAGGRQYTLNDVALQDYLRGVVPREMPASWADAGGGRGAQAVRAQTVAARSYALSSSRPTSGATTCDSTTCQVYGGYAEQVYGQAWKALEDARTDAAISATAGQVMRAANGAIVRTEFSSSTGGWTAGGTFPAVEDLGDATSANPNRNWSVSIPLATVASALGTSEIRSIAVTQRNGLGADGGRVTQLVVTDVLGRTASFLGDQVRTALGLKSNWFTVTTGSRAAAEAVVRSLYQDVLGREPDPAGLANWTTIVLTTNDPRRVADGIVNSKERLQALVTAEYVRALHRGPEGSGLANWVGYMERGATVSDLQIGIFASPESLNVLGGGDTRTWVAGMYQELLRRPASPGEVDEWTRIAQAHGREAAVAGIARSQEAGMQRLLDYYQRYLGRGLDAAGVASWLPAMSGRGDFTIPGMIGGSQEYWNRSQTRF
;
A
#
# COMPACT_ATOMS: atom_id res chain seq x y z
N MET A 1 -32.19 -21.04 -57.85
CA MET A 1 -31.72 -19.96 -58.77
C MET A 1 -30.27 -19.63 -58.45
N ARG A 2 -29.48 -19.17 -59.44
CA ARG A 2 -28.02 -18.92 -59.34
C ARG A 2 -27.69 -17.50 -58.84
N ARG A 3 -26.52 -17.35 -58.19
CA ARG A 3 -25.52 -16.25 -58.30
C ARG A 3 -24.31 -16.62 -57.41
N THR A 4 -23.16 -17.06 -57.94
CA THR A 4 -22.03 -16.26 -58.49
C THR A 4 -21.55 -15.17 -57.51
N THR A 5 -20.36 -15.24 -56.90
CA THR A 5 -19.05 -14.73 -57.40
C THR A 5 -18.05 -14.80 -56.22
N LEU A 6 -16.71 -14.75 -56.32
CA LEU A 6 -15.72 -14.81 -57.42
C LEU A 6 -14.37 -15.29 -56.80
N ALA A 7 -13.44 -15.85 -57.59
CA ALA A 7 -12.04 -16.06 -57.19
C ALA A 7 -11.09 -15.31 -58.13
N ARG A 8 -10.06 -14.64 -57.60
CA ARG A 8 -8.94 -14.06 -58.39
C ARG A 8 -7.64 -14.14 -57.62
N ALA A 9 -6.63 -14.75 -58.24
CA ALA A 9 -5.24 -14.73 -57.79
C ALA A 9 -4.52 -13.47 -58.31
N VAL A 10 -3.44 -13.07 -57.63
CA VAL A 10 -2.44 -12.10 -58.12
C VAL A 10 -1.05 -12.68 -57.84
N ALA A 11 -0.11 -12.44 -58.75
CA ALA A 11 1.16 -13.16 -58.86
C ALA A 11 2.23 -12.73 -57.84
N ALA A 12 3.17 -13.65 -57.58
CA ALA A 12 4.40 -13.36 -56.85
C ALA A 12 5.43 -12.67 -57.76
N VAL A 13 6.10 -11.64 -57.25
CA VAL A 13 7.30 -11.03 -57.85
C VAL A 13 8.47 -11.29 -56.92
N LEU A 14 9.44 -12.08 -57.38
CA LEU A 14 10.69 -12.35 -56.65
C LEU A 14 11.72 -11.26 -56.98
N ALA A 15 11.97 -10.37 -56.02
CA ALA A 15 13.11 -9.47 -56.06
C ALA A 15 14.20 -9.99 -55.08
N LEU A 16 15.38 -10.34 -55.59
CA LEU A 16 16.54 -10.60 -54.74
C LEU A 16 17.08 -9.26 -54.20
N GLY A 17 16.74 -8.95 -52.94
CA GLY A 17 17.42 -7.92 -52.16
C GLY A 17 18.41 -8.56 -51.20
N ALA A 18 19.67 -8.12 -51.21
CA ALA A 18 20.67 -8.61 -50.27
C ALA A 18 20.32 -8.17 -48.84
N ILE A 19 20.02 -9.13 -47.97
CA ILE A 19 19.73 -8.88 -46.55
C ILE A 19 21.06 -8.58 -45.84
N VAL A 20 21.35 -7.29 -45.64
CA VAL A 20 22.31 -6.88 -44.61
C VAL A 20 21.69 -7.22 -43.26
N GLY A 21 22.30 -8.17 -42.54
CA GLY A 21 21.80 -8.63 -41.25
C GLY A 21 21.88 -7.53 -40.20
N VAL A 22 20.78 -6.79 -40.00
CA VAL A 22 20.56 -6.03 -38.78
C VAL A 22 20.48 -7.07 -37.65
N PRO A 23 21.33 -6.99 -36.61
CA PRO A 23 21.21 -7.92 -35.48
C PRO A 23 19.81 -7.77 -34.87
N PRO A 24 19.20 -8.86 -34.37
CA PRO A 24 17.88 -8.77 -33.78
C PRO A 24 17.92 -7.75 -32.64
N VAL A 25 17.17 -6.67 -32.79
CA VAL A 25 16.95 -5.71 -31.71
C VAL A 25 16.35 -6.52 -30.57
N SER A 26 17.12 -6.70 -29.50
CA SER A 26 16.62 -7.35 -28.30
C SER A 26 15.34 -6.62 -27.89
N PRO A 27 14.25 -7.34 -27.55
CA PRO A 27 13.03 -6.68 -27.11
C PRO A 27 13.42 -5.74 -25.98
N ALA A 28 13.10 -4.45 -26.15
CA ALA A 28 13.43 -3.45 -25.13
C ALA A 28 12.82 -3.94 -23.83
N VAL A 29 13.68 -4.31 -22.87
CA VAL A 29 13.25 -4.69 -21.53
C VAL A 29 12.44 -3.51 -21.04
N ALA A 30 11.12 -3.73 -20.85
CA ALA A 30 10.22 -2.66 -20.46
C ALA A 30 10.84 -1.98 -19.24
N ALA A 31 11.14 -0.69 -19.36
CA ALA A 31 11.91 0.02 -18.35
C ALA A 31 11.18 -0.16 -17.02
N ASP A 32 11.83 -0.87 -16.09
CA ASP A 32 11.24 -1.13 -14.79
C ASP A 32 11.18 0.21 -14.06
N SER A 33 9.99 0.80 -14.13
CA SER A 33 9.65 2.18 -13.76
C SER A 33 9.60 2.37 -12.25
N GLY A 34 9.89 1.31 -11.49
CA GLY A 34 9.84 1.27 -10.04
C GLY A 34 8.43 0.97 -9.53
N SER A 35 8.29 0.98 -8.20
CA SER A 35 7.01 0.79 -7.53
C SER A 35 6.74 1.90 -6.53
N ALA A 36 5.45 2.17 -6.33
CA ALA A 36 4.94 2.92 -5.19
C ALA A 36 4.54 1.92 -4.11
N THR A 37 5.16 2.00 -2.93
CA THR A 37 4.74 1.23 -1.76
C THR A 37 3.81 2.08 -0.92
N PHE A 38 2.55 1.64 -0.82
CA PHE A 38 1.52 2.25 0.01
C PHE A 38 1.45 1.49 1.33
N THR A 39 1.75 2.15 2.45
CA THR A 39 1.56 1.60 3.79
C THR A 39 0.44 2.38 4.45
N GLY A 40 -0.55 1.70 5.04
CA GLY A 40 -1.76 2.37 5.47
C GLY A 40 -2.56 1.65 6.55
N HIS A 41 -3.65 2.30 6.95
CA HIS A 41 -4.44 1.93 8.12
C HIS A 41 -5.94 1.77 7.80
N GLY A 42 -6.58 0.78 8.43
CA GLY A 42 -8.01 0.50 8.31
C GLY A 42 -8.50 0.04 6.93
N TRP A 43 -9.81 -0.21 6.83
CA TRP A 43 -10.48 -0.64 5.59
C TRP A 43 -11.87 0.00 5.46
N GLY A 44 -12.03 0.77 4.38
CA GLY A 44 -13.24 1.51 4.02
C GLY A 44 -13.02 3.01 4.04
N HIS A 45 -14.11 3.77 4.18
CA HIS A 45 -14.09 5.23 4.26
C HIS A 45 -13.87 5.76 5.69
N GLY A 46 -13.96 4.92 6.72
CA GLY A 46 -13.69 5.30 8.12
C GLY A 46 -14.70 6.28 8.73
N ARG A 47 -15.87 6.49 8.14
CA ARG A 47 -16.92 7.39 8.68
C ARG A 47 -17.92 6.59 9.49
N GLY A 48 -18.34 7.14 10.62
CA GLY A 48 -19.20 6.44 11.58
C GLY A 48 -18.52 5.22 12.19
N MET A 49 -19.26 4.12 12.37
CA MET A 49 -18.80 2.96 13.13
C MET A 49 -17.75 2.12 12.40
N GLY A 50 -16.67 1.77 13.10
CA GLY A 50 -15.78 0.69 12.71
C GLY A 50 -16.36 -0.66 13.14
N GLN A 51 -16.47 -1.64 12.23
CA GLN A 51 -16.98 -2.97 12.57
C GLN A 51 -16.01 -3.71 13.50
N TYR A 52 -14.72 -3.74 13.16
CA TYR A 52 -13.69 -4.30 14.02
C TYR A 52 -13.53 -3.52 15.33
N GLY A 53 -13.77 -2.22 15.32
CA GLY A 53 -13.76 -1.41 16.54
C GLY A 53 -14.95 -1.72 17.47
N ALA A 54 -16.17 -1.82 16.92
CA ALA A 54 -17.34 -2.31 17.65
C ALA A 54 -17.12 -3.73 18.22
N TYR A 55 -16.47 -4.62 17.46
CA TYR A 55 -16.05 -5.94 17.94
C TYR A 55 -15.09 -5.83 19.13
N GLY A 56 -13.99 -5.07 19.01
CA GLY A 56 -13.01 -4.91 20.09
C GLY A 56 -13.60 -4.28 21.35
N TYR A 57 -14.43 -3.24 21.20
CA TYR A 57 -15.16 -2.66 22.34
C TYR A 57 -16.09 -3.66 23.01
N ALA A 58 -16.79 -4.52 22.27
CA ALA A 58 -17.65 -5.55 22.85
C ALA A 58 -16.86 -6.71 23.50
N VAL A 59 -15.91 -7.29 22.76
CA VAL A 59 -15.19 -8.52 23.10
C VAL A 59 -14.04 -8.29 24.06
N ASP A 60 -13.26 -7.23 23.87
CA ASP A 60 -12.10 -6.91 24.71
C ASP A 60 -12.53 -5.92 25.81
N GLY A 61 -13.22 -4.85 25.42
CA GLY A 61 -13.69 -3.79 26.33
C GLY A 61 -14.94 -4.09 27.16
N GLY A 62 -15.74 -5.10 26.78
CA GLY A 62 -16.99 -5.44 27.47
C GLY A 62 -18.16 -4.44 27.29
N TRP A 63 -18.09 -3.54 26.30
CA TRP A 63 -19.10 -2.51 26.06
C TRP A 63 -20.42 -3.08 25.52
N ASP A 64 -21.53 -2.43 25.87
CA ASP A 64 -22.83 -2.70 25.27
C ASP A 64 -23.01 -1.95 23.94
N HIS A 65 -23.98 -2.40 23.14
CA HIS A 65 -24.29 -1.78 21.85
C HIS A 65 -24.65 -0.30 21.97
N ALA A 66 -25.34 0.12 23.05
CA ALA A 66 -25.72 1.51 23.26
C ALA A 66 -24.50 2.42 23.47
N THR A 67 -23.46 1.93 24.15
CA THR A 67 -22.20 2.65 24.37
C THR A 67 -21.34 2.69 23.11
N ILE A 68 -21.27 1.57 22.37
CA ILE A 68 -20.64 1.52 21.03
C ILE A 68 -21.28 2.54 20.08
N LEU A 69 -22.61 2.55 19.98
CA LEU A 69 -23.36 3.48 19.13
C LEU A 69 -23.14 4.95 19.54
N ARG A 70 -23.18 5.26 20.84
CA ARG A 70 -22.94 6.61 21.37
C ARG A 70 -21.53 7.11 21.09
N HIS A 71 -20.54 6.22 21.12
CA HIS A 71 -19.15 6.54 20.82
C HIS A 71 -18.97 6.96 19.35
N TYR A 72 -19.47 6.18 18.40
CA TYR A 72 -19.30 6.47 16.96
C TYR A 72 -20.26 7.53 16.41
N TYR A 73 -21.47 7.65 16.95
CA TYR A 73 -22.52 8.54 16.45
C TYR A 73 -22.76 9.71 17.42
N GLY A 74 -21.67 10.37 17.82
CA GLY A 74 -21.72 11.55 18.70
C GLY A 74 -22.67 12.64 18.19
N GLY A 75 -23.37 13.31 19.11
CA GLY A 75 -24.41 14.30 18.77
C GLY A 75 -25.78 13.69 18.42
N THR A 76 -25.95 12.38 18.56
CA THR A 76 -27.23 11.68 18.34
C THR A 76 -27.71 10.90 19.56
N THR A 77 -28.98 10.52 19.56
CA THR A 77 -29.63 9.73 20.62
C THR A 77 -30.14 8.39 20.07
N LEU A 78 -29.99 7.33 20.85
CA LEU A 78 -30.60 6.02 20.57
C LEU A 78 -32.09 6.06 20.96
N ALA A 79 -32.98 5.81 20.01
CA ALA A 79 -34.43 5.81 20.19
C ALA A 79 -35.04 4.47 19.72
N GLY A 80 -36.02 3.94 20.45
CA GLY A 80 -36.67 2.64 20.18
C GLY A 80 -38.00 2.73 19.40
N ASP A 81 -38.20 3.82 18.67
CA ASP A 81 -39.51 4.29 18.18
C ASP A 81 -39.74 4.10 16.67
N ALA A 82 -38.81 3.47 15.95
CA ALA A 82 -38.93 3.30 14.49
C ALA A 82 -39.93 2.23 14.05
N GLY A 83 -40.36 1.34 14.96
CA GLY A 83 -41.28 0.24 14.66
C GLY A 83 -40.72 -0.77 13.65
N ASN A 84 -41.58 -1.29 12.78
CA ASN A 84 -41.23 -2.21 11.69
C ASN A 84 -41.98 -1.83 10.39
N PRO A 85 -41.69 -0.66 9.79
CA PRO A 85 -42.32 -0.22 8.55
C PRO A 85 -41.93 -1.11 7.36
N GLY A 86 -42.77 -1.10 6.32
CA GLY A 86 -42.36 -1.60 5.01
C GLY A 86 -41.37 -0.64 4.36
N ILE A 87 -40.34 -1.19 3.71
CA ILE A 87 -39.39 -0.44 2.88
C ILE A 87 -39.33 -1.05 1.47
N SER A 88 -38.78 -0.30 0.53
CA SER A 88 -38.53 -0.77 -0.83
C SER A 88 -37.04 -0.76 -1.15
N VAL A 89 -36.53 -1.87 -1.69
CA VAL A 89 -35.12 -2.06 -2.06
C VAL A 89 -35.00 -2.18 -3.57
N GLU A 90 -34.27 -1.26 -4.20
CA GLU A 90 -33.88 -1.37 -5.61
C GLU A 90 -32.90 -2.53 -5.80
N LEU A 91 -33.29 -3.54 -6.57
CA LEU A 91 -32.45 -4.68 -6.94
C LEU A 91 -31.61 -4.30 -8.16
N THR A 92 -30.49 -3.61 -7.92
CA THR A 92 -29.69 -2.90 -8.96
C THR A 92 -29.12 -3.82 -10.03
N ARG A 93 -28.93 -5.10 -9.69
CA ARG A 93 -28.53 -6.20 -10.58
C ARG A 93 -29.61 -6.64 -11.58
N LEU A 94 -30.85 -6.16 -11.46
CA LEU A 94 -31.98 -6.47 -12.34
C LEU A 94 -32.28 -5.31 -13.29
N THR A 95 -31.46 -5.19 -14.34
CA THR A 95 -31.61 -4.14 -15.36
C THR A 95 -32.42 -4.65 -16.56
N GLY A 96 -33.74 -4.71 -16.44
CA GLY A 96 -34.64 -5.14 -17.52
C GLY A 96 -35.82 -5.97 -17.01
N ASP A 97 -36.13 -7.06 -17.73
CA ASP A 97 -37.23 -7.96 -17.39
C ASP A 97 -37.15 -8.47 -15.96
N THR A 98 -38.28 -8.43 -15.25
CA THR A 98 -38.41 -9.01 -13.92
C THR A 98 -38.98 -10.41 -14.04
N ILE A 99 -38.12 -11.43 -13.92
CA ILE A 99 -38.50 -12.84 -13.99
C ILE A 99 -38.57 -13.42 -12.58
N VAL A 100 -39.73 -13.97 -12.20
CA VAL A 100 -40.02 -14.46 -10.86
C VAL A 100 -40.67 -15.84 -10.93
N ARG A 101 -40.21 -16.78 -10.13
CA ARG A 101 -40.85 -18.09 -9.90
C ARG A 101 -41.29 -18.25 -8.44
N GLY A 102 -42.22 -19.15 -8.19
CA GLY A 102 -42.62 -19.55 -6.83
C GLY A 102 -44.03 -20.13 -6.72
N PRO A 103 -44.42 -20.61 -5.54
CA PRO A 103 -45.73 -21.22 -5.33
C PRO A 103 -46.85 -20.16 -5.37
N GLY A 104 -47.94 -20.49 -6.05
CA GLY A 104 -49.17 -19.66 -6.06
C GLY A 104 -48.93 -18.21 -6.49
N LEU A 105 -48.10 -18.00 -7.53
CA LEU A 105 -47.78 -16.65 -8.03
C LEU A 105 -49.04 -15.84 -8.31
N ALA A 106 -49.05 -14.62 -7.78
CA ALA A 106 -50.07 -13.62 -8.04
C ALA A 106 -49.44 -12.34 -8.59
N VAL A 107 -50.04 -11.77 -9.63
CA VAL A 107 -49.62 -10.50 -10.24
C VAL A 107 -50.76 -9.50 -10.15
N ALA A 108 -50.50 -8.36 -9.51
CA ALA A 108 -51.52 -7.38 -9.11
C ALA A 108 -52.69 -8.01 -8.34
N GLY A 109 -52.39 -8.95 -7.43
CA GLY A 109 -53.37 -9.66 -6.60
C GLY A 109 -54.12 -10.82 -7.28
N VAL A 110 -53.93 -11.02 -8.59
CA VAL A 110 -54.59 -12.11 -9.33
C VAL A 110 -53.63 -13.28 -9.51
N VAL A 111 -54.01 -14.46 -8.99
CA VAL A 111 -53.25 -15.71 -9.14
C VAL A 111 -53.14 -16.10 -10.62
N THR A 112 -51.93 -16.41 -11.08
CA THR A 112 -51.65 -16.65 -12.51
C THR A 112 -51.86 -18.09 -12.96
N GLY A 113 -52.01 -19.03 -12.01
CA GLY A 113 -52.05 -20.47 -12.29
C GLY A 113 -50.75 -21.04 -12.86
N SER A 114 -49.65 -20.28 -12.82
CA SER A 114 -48.37 -20.61 -13.44
C SER A 114 -47.21 -20.55 -12.42
N ASN A 115 -46.15 -21.31 -12.68
CA ASN A 115 -45.01 -21.45 -11.78
C ASN A 115 -43.97 -20.31 -11.92
N ALA A 116 -43.99 -19.59 -13.04
CA ALA A 116 -43.16 -18.42 -13.29
C ALA A 116 -43.91 -17.31 -14.04
N VAL A 117 -43.45 -16.07 -13.84
CA VAL A 117 -43.88 -14.87 -14.55
C VAL A 117 -42.69 -14.06 -15.04
N LEU A 118 -42.86 -13.41 -16.19
CA LEU A 118 -41.93 -12.41 -16.73
C LEU A 118 -42.69 -11.10 -16.89
N VAL A 119 -42.18 -10.02 -16.30
CA VAL A 119 -42.75 -8.67 -16.42
C VAL A 119 -41.79 -7.80 -17.22
N ARG A 120 -42.25 -7.29 -18.37
CA ARG A 120 -41.47 -6.49 -19.31
C ARG A 120 -42.14 -5.16 -19.62
N ARG A 121 -41.41 -4.05 -19.46
CA ARG A 121 -41.82 -2.72 -19.93
C ARG A 121 -41.95 -2.71 -21.46
N THR A 122 -43.15 -2.42 -21.97
CA THR A 122 -43.43 -2.27 -23.40
C THR A 122 -43.61 -0.81 -23.82
N GLY A 123 -43.95 0.07 -22.88
CA GLY A 123 -44.15 1.51 -23.11
C GLY A 123 -44.00 2.33 -21.83
N THR A 124 -44.23 3.63 -21.93
CA THR A 124 -44.18 4.53 -20.76
C THR A 124 -45.31 4.22 -19.79
N GLY A 125 -44.96 3.72 -18.61
CA GLY A 125 -45.90 3.23 -17.60
C GLY A 125 -46.62 1.93 -17.96
N THR A 126 -46.24 1.24 -19.06
CA THR A 126 -46.93 0.03 -19.55
C THR A 126 -46.04 -1.20 -19.49
N PHE A 127 -46.57 -2.27 -18.90
CA PHE A 127 -45.90 -3.54 -18.73
C PHE A 127 -46.71 -4.68 -19.31
N GLN A 128 -46.11 -5.50 -20.18
CA GLN A 128 -46.65 -6.79 -20.55
C GLN A 128 -46.21 -7.84 -19.53
N VAL A 129 -47.18 -8.59 -19.00
CA VAL A 129 -46.94 -9.75 -18.15
C VAL A 129 -47.05 -11.02 -19.00
N TYR A 130 -46.11 -11.93 -18.83
CA TYR A 130 -46.11 -13.26 -19.40
C TYR A 130 -46.09 -14.30 -18.28
N THR A 131 -46.65 -15.48 -18.56
CA THR A 131 -46.61 -16.66 -17.68
C THR A 131 -45.80 -17.77 -18.33
N GLY A 132 -45.15 -18.61 -17.51
CA GLY A 132 -44.32 -19.72 -17.97
C GLY A 132 -44.14 -20.81 -16.90
N PRO A 133 -43.49 -21.93 -17.25
CA PRO A 133 -43.25 -23.05 -16.33
C PRO A 133 -42.07 -22.82 -15.38
N ASP A 134 -41.06 -22.04 -15.79
CA ASP A 134 -39.84 -21.78 -15.02
C ASP A 134 -39.12 -20.49 -15.46
N CYS A 135 -37.87 -20.30 -15.04
CA CYS A 135 -37.03 -19.15 -15.39
C CYS A 135 -36.67 -19.01 -16.88
N ALA A 136 -36.73 -20.08 -17.67
CA ALA A 136 -36.36 -20.10 -19.08
C ALA A 136 -37.58 -19.91 -20.00
N GLY A 137 -38.78 -20.26 -19.54
CA GLY A 137 -40.00 -20.25 -20.32
C GLY A 137 -40.32 -21.65 -20.90
N PRO A 138 -41.06 -21.76 -22.02
CA PRO A 138 -41.53 -20.68 -22.90
C PRO A 138 -42.51 -19.72 -22.20
N TRP A 139 -42.64 -18.52 -22.77
CA TRP A 139 -43.43 -17.42 -22.22
C TRP A 139 -44.70 -17.18 -23.04
N THR A 140 -45.86 -17.22 -22.37
CA THR A 140 -47.16 -16.91 -22.98
C THR A 140 -47.67 -15.55 -22.47
N PRO A 141 -48.13 -14.63 -23.34
CA PRO A 141 -48.73 -13.37 -22.89
C PRO A 141 -49.95 -13.62 -22.00
N TRP A 142 -49.95 -13.02 -20.81
CA TRP A 142 -51.03 -13.15 -19.82
C TRP A 142 -51.88 -11.88 -19.71
N GLY A 143 -51.26 -10.71 -19.88
CA GLY A 143 -51.97 -9.43 -20.05
C GLY A 143 -51.10 -8.22 -19.74
N GLU A 144 -51.57 -7.04 -20.15
CA GLU A 144 -50.93 -5.77 -19.84
C GLU A 144 -51.30 -5.26 -18.44
N ARG A 145 -50.41 -4.47 -17.84
CA ARG A 145 -50.58 -3.79 -16.56
C ARG A 145 -49.97 -2.38 -16.64
N GLY A 146 -50.51 -1.46 -15.84
CA GLY A 146 -49.92 -0.15 -15.62
C GLY A 146 -48.66 -0.21 -14.75
N ASN A 147 -48.10 0.96 -14.44
CA ASN A 147 -46.90 1.09 -13.62
C ASN A 147 -47.10 0.55 -12.20
N GLY A 148 -46.06 -0.05 -11.59
CA GLY A 148 -46.12 -0.62 -10.25
C GLY A 148 -46.66 -2.06 -10.21
N VAL A 149 -46.27 -2.90 -11.17
CA VAL A 149 -46.71 -4.30 -11.26
C VAL A 149 -46.16 -5.09 -10.06
N THR A 150 -47.02 -5.36 -9.08
CA THR A 150 -46.69 -6.12 -7.88
C THR A 150 -46.78 -7.63 -8.16
N ILE A 151 -45.79 -8.38 -7.70
CA ILE A 151 -45.62 -9.83 -7.86
C ILE A 151 -45.45 -10.44 -6.47
N ALA A 152 -46.32 -11.38 -6.11
CA ALA A 152 -46.33 -12.07 -4.82
C ALA A 152 -46.38 -13.59 -5.01
N THR A 153 -45.91 -14.34 -4.04
CA THR A 153 -46.07 -15.80 -3.93
C THR A 153 -46.88 -16.14 -2.69
N ALA A 154 -47.50 -17.31 -2.66
CA ALA A 154 -48.37 -17.75 -1.55
C ALA A 154 -47.63 -17.93 -0.22
N ASP A 155 -46.32 -18.13 -0.25
CA ASP A 155 -45.42 -18.22 0.90
C ASP A 155 -44.79 -16.87 1.31
N GLY A 156 -44.99 -15.80 0.52
CA GLY A 156 -44.33 -14.51 0.72
C GLY A 156 -42.81 -14.54 0.48
N ILE A 157 -42.30 -15.53 -0.25
CA ILE A 157 -40.88 -15.70 -0.59
C ILE A 157 -40.68 -15.81 -2.13
N PRO A 158 -40.90 -14.73 -2.91
CA PRO A 158 -40.67 -14.72 -4.35
C PRO A 158 -39.21 -15.06 -4.72
N THR A 159 -39.04 -15.94 -5.71
CA THR A 159 -37.73 -16.32 -6.25
C THR A 159 -37.43 -15.56 -7.54
N VAL A 160 -36.47 -14.64 -7.51
CA VAL A 160 -35.94 -13.96 -8.71
C VAL A 160 -35.09 -14.93 -9.51
N CYS A 161 -35.29 -14.95 -10.83
CA CYS A 161 -34.39 -15.61 -11.78
C CYS A 161 -33.32 -14.64 -12.29
N GLU A 162 -32.06 -15.04 -12.23
CA GLU A 162 -30.90 -14.29 -12.74
C GLU A 162 -30.20 -15.10 -13.84
N ALA A 163 -29.18 -14.52 -14.48
CA ALA A 163 -28.44 -15.19 -15.55
C ALA A 163 -27.73 -16.49 -15.11
N THR A 164 -27.24 -16.56 -13.87
CA THR A 164 -26.42 -17.69 -13.36
C THR A 164 -26.95 -18.34 -12.08
N LYS A 165 -27.96 -17.73 -11.44
CA LYS A 165 -28.54 -18.20 -10.18
C LYS A 165 -30.01 -17.80 -10.05
N THR A 166 -30.65 -18.29 -8.99
CA THR A 166 -31.87 -17.70 -8.44
C THR A 166 -31.61 -17.18 -7.03
N THR A 167 -32.29 -16.09 -6.65
CA THR A 167 -32.24 -15.53 -5.29
C THR A 167 -33.67 -15.31 -4.81
N THR A 168 -33.96 -15.75 -3.59
CA THR A 168 -35.25 -15.56 -2.92
C THR A 168 -35.24 -14.32 -2.06
N TYR A 169 -36.38 -13.65 -1.98
CA TYR A 169 -36.59 -12.44 -1.18
C TYR A 169 -37.84 -12.60 -0.32
N ARG A 170 -37.87 -12.02 0.88
CA ARG A 170 -39.09 -11.93 1.69
C ARG A 170 -39.99 -10.79 1.17
N GLY A 171 -41.29 -10.93 1.35
CA GLY A 171 -42.28 -9.92 0.97
C GLY A 171 -42.73 -10.06 -0.49
N THR A 172 -42.77 -8.95 -1.21
CA THR A 172 -43.20 -8.91 -2.62
C THR A 172 -42.16 -8.24 -3.51
N LEU A 173 -42.26 -8.47 -4.82
CA LEU A 173 -41.50 -7.72 -5.81
C LEU A 173 -42.41 -6.77 -6.57
N ARG A 174 -41.87 -5.66 -7.07
CA ARG A 174 -42.63 -4.68 -7.83
C ARG A 174 -41.80 -4.12 -8.99
N ALA A 175 -42.30 -4.27 -10.21
CA ALA A 175 -41.70 -3.64 -11.38
C ALA A 175 -42.24 -2.22 -11.55
N VAL A 176 -41.34 -1.24 -11.67
CA VAL A 176 -41.68 0.17 -11.88
C VAL A 176 -40.97 0.75 -13.09
N ASP A 177 -41.65 1.62 -13.83
CA ASP A 177 -41.08 2.48 -14.87
C ASP A 177 -40.77 3.84 -14.25
N ALA A 178 -39.51 4.25 -14.32
CA ALA A 178 -39.06 5.58 -13.92
C ALA A 178 -37.94 6.06 -14.86
N GLY A 179 -38.01 7.31 -15.30
CA GLY A 179 -37.03 7.87 -16.25
C GLY A 179 -36.90 7.10 -17.57
N GLY A 180 -37.95 6.38 -18.00
CA GLY A 180 -37.96 5.54 -19.21
C GLY A 180 -37.31 4.17 -19.05
N ARG A 181 -37.02 3.73 -17.82
CA ARG A 181 -36.33 2.47 -17.50
C ARG A 181 -37.15 1.64 -16.51
N GLN A 182 -37.15 0.32 -16.69
CA GLN A 182 -37.68 -0.63 -15.73
C GLN A 182 -36.69 -0.82 -14.57
N TYR A 183 -37.21 -0.75 -13.34
CA TYR A 183 -36.53 -1.16 -12.11
C TYR A 183 -37.32 -2.28 -11.45
N THR A 184 -36.62 -3.22 -10.83
CA THR A 184 -37.22 -4.18 -9.90
C THR A 184 -36.99 -3.72 -8.47
N LEU A 185 -38.08 -3.58 -7.71
CA LEU A 185 -38.04 -3.29 -6.29
C LEU A 185 -38.44 -4.56 -5.50
N ASN A 186 -37.84 -4.78 -4.34
CA ASN A 186 -38.36 -5.69 -3.32
C ASN A 186 -39.01 -4.87 -2.20
N ASP A 187 -40.32 -5.02 -2.03
CA ASP A 187 -41.09 -4.44 -0.94
C ASP A 187 -41.14 -5.44 0.22
N VAL A 188 -40.59 -5.04 1.37
CA VAL A 188 -40.28 -5.95 2.48
C VAL A 188 -40.40 -5.23 3.82
N ALA A 189 -40.75 -5.94 4.89
CA ALA A 189 -40.73 -5.39 6.24
C ALA A 189 -39.28 -5.12 6.69
N LEU A 190 -39.05 -4.02 7.41
CA LEU A 190 -37.70 -3.58 7.81
C LEU A 190 -36.92 -4.64 8.61
N GLN A 191 -37.56 -5.38 9.51
CA GLN A 191 -36.92 -6.47 10.25
C GLN A 191 -36.45 -7.60 9.32
N ASP A 192 -37.22 -7.92 8.28
CA ASP A 192 -36.89 -8.96 7.30
C ASP A 192 -35.82 -8.49 6.30
N TYR A 193 -35.82 -7.22 5.92
CA TYR A 193 -34.71 -6.60 5.20
C TYR A 193 -33.39 -6.76 5.96
N LEU A 194 -33.39 -6.49 7.28
CA LEU A 194 -32.20 -6.60 8.11
C LEU A 194 -31.64 -8.02 8.16
N ARG A 195 -32.46 -9.07 8.06
CA ARG A 195 -31.99 -10.46 7.96
C ARG A 195 -31.15 -10.70 6.70
N GLY A 196 -31.49 -10.02 5.60
CA GLY A 196 -30.73 -10.05 4.35
C GLY A 196 -29.49 -9.13 4.34
N VAL A 197 -29.34 -8.22 5.31
CA VAL A 197 -28.22 -7.24 5.38
C VAL A 197 -27.22 -7.56 6.48
N VAL A 198 -27.65 -7.78 7.72
CA VAL A 198 -26.73 -7.90 8.88
C VAL A 198 -25.70 -9.03 8.69
N PRO A 199 -26.04 -10.25 8.19
CA PRO A 199 -25.04 -11.30 7.88
C PRO A 199 -24.07 -10.96 6.74
N ARG A 200 -24.36 -9.94 5.93
CA ARG A 200 -23.51 -9.48 4.83
C ARG A 200 -22.53 -8.41 5.27
N GLU A 201 -22.96 -7.54 6.19
CA GLU A 201 -22.16 -6.44 6.70
C GLU A 201 -21.26 -6.85 7.87
N MET A 202 -21.69 -7.79 8.73
CA MET A 202 -20.88 -8.27 9.86
C MET A 202 -21.00 -9.80 10.00
N PRO A 203 -19.89 -10.54 10.22
CA PRO A 203 -19.94 -12.00 10.35
C PRO A 203 -20.80 -12.44 11.52
N ALA A 204 -21.80 -13.28 11.27
CA ALA A 204 -22.74 -13.76 12.30
C ALA A 204 -22.04 -14.47 13.48
N SER A 205 -20.91 -15.14 13.22
CA SER A 205 -20.07 -15.81 14.23
C SER A 205 -19.40 -14.84 15.22
N TRP A 206 -19.36 -13.53 14.94
CA TRP A 206 -18.91 -12.56 15.92
C TRP A 206 -19.85 -12.45 17.12
N ALA A 207 -21.11 -12.86 16.99
CA ALA A 207 -22.04 -12.91 18.13
C ALA A 207 -21.53 -13.80 19.27
N ASP A 208 -20.86 -14.90 18.94
CA ASP A 208 -20.39 -15.92 19.88
C ASP A 208 -19.06 -15.51 20.56
N ALA A 209 -18.35 -14.52 20.01
CA ALA A 209 -17.01 -14.13 20.43
C ALA A 209 -16.98 -13.51 21.85
N GLY A 210 -15.85 -13.69 22.54
CA GLY A 210 -15.64 -13.14 23.89
C GLY A 210 -16.55 -13.74 24.97
N GLY A 211 -17.11 -14.93 24.74
CA GLY A 211 -18.13 -15.55 25.59
C GLY A 211 -19.53 -15.00 25.34
N GLY A 212 -19.89 -14.79 24.07
CA GLY A 212 -21.17 -14.17 23.67
C GLY A 212 -21.20 -12.64 23.78
N ARG A 213 -20.12 -11.98 24.21
CA ARG A 213 -20.04 -10.51 24.31
C ARG A 213 -20.09 -9.83 22.94
N GLY A 214 -19.51 -10.44 21.92
CA GLY A 214 -19.50 -9.90 20.55
C GLY A 214 -20.90 -9.73 19.93
N ALA A 215 -21.95 -10.33 20.51
CA ALA A 215 -23.34 -10.04 20.16
C ALA A 215 -23.70 -8.55 20.31
N GLN A 216 -23.01 -7.78 21.17
CA GLN A 216 -23.19 -6.32 21.28
C GLN A 216 -22.71 -5.58 20.03
N ALA A 217 -21.64 -6.04 19.37
CA ALA A 217 -21.19 -5.48 18.09
C ALA A 217 -22.23 -5.74 16.97
N VAL A 218 -22.79 -6.95 16.91
CA VAL A 218 -23.85 -7.31 15.94
C VAL A 218 -25.14 -6.51 16.18
N ARG A 219 -25.49 -6.25 17.44
CA ARG A 219 -26.60 -5.34 17.81
C ARG A 219 -26.33 -3.90 17.37
N ALA A 220 -25.13 -3.37 17.59
CA ALA A 220 -24.74 -2.05 17.11
C ALA A 220 -24.81 -1.97 15.57
N GLN A 221 -24.29 -2.97 14.85
CA GLN A 221 -24.40 -3.08 13.40
C GLN A 221 -25.85 -3.11 12.91
N THR A 222 -26.74 -3.77 13.66
CA THR A 222 -28.17 -3.83 13.33
C THR A 222 -28.83 -2.46 13.45
N VAL A 223 -28.58 -1.71 14.53
CA VAL A 223 -29.13 -0.36 14.72
C VAL A 223 -28.56 0.62 13.67
N ALA A 224 -27.28 0.51 13.36
CA ALA A 224 -26.66 1.27 12.28
C ALA A 224 -27.27 0.92 10.90
N ALA A 225 -27.49 -0.36 10.59
CA ALA A 225 -28.14 -0.76 9.35
C ALA A 225 -29.60 -0.26 9.28
N ARG A 226 -30.35 -0.34 10.39
CA ARG A 226 -31.75 0.13 10.46
C ARG A 226 -31.86 1.63 10.23
N SER A 227 -31.00 2.42 10.88
CA SER A 227 -31.01 3.89 10.77
C SER A 227 -30.55 4.35 9.40
N TYR A 228 -29.53 3.68 8.81
CA TYR A 228 -29.09 3.93 7.45
C TYR A 228 -30.20 3.66 6.42
N ALA A 229 -30.90 2.53 6.51
CA ALA A 229 -32.00 2.20 5.60
C ALA A 229 -33.14 3.23 5.67
N LEU A 230 -33.58 3.60 6.88
CA LEU A 230 -34.69 4.54 7.08
C LEU A 230 -34.35 6.02 6.79
N SER A 231 -33.07 6.37 6.70
CA SER A 231 -32.59 7.70 6.28
C SER A 231 -32.13 7.75 4.82
N SER A 232 -32.20 6.63 4.09
CA SER A 232 -31.84 6.55 2.68
C SER A 232 -33.03 6.88 1.76
N SER A 233 -32.71 7.24 0.52
CA SER A 233 -33.68 7.31 -0.58
C SER A 233 -33.02 7.03 -1.93
N ARG A 234 -33.82 6.54 -2.88
CA ARG A 234 -33.47 6.42 -4.30
C ARG A 234 -34.43 7.27 -5.15
N PRO A 235 -34.16 8.57 -5.35
CA PRO A 235 -35.05 9.45 -6.10
C PRO A 235 -35.36 8.98 -7.53
N THR A 236 -34.43 8.27 -8.17
CA THR A 236 -34.58 7.80 -9.57
C THR A 236 -35.58 6.65 -9.71
N SER A 237 -35.58 5.69 -8.79
CA SER A 237 -36.44 4.50 -8.82
C SER A 237 -37.65 4.61 -7.89
N GLY A 238 -37.67 5.60 -7.00
CA GLY A 238 -38.64 5.76 -5.92
C GLY A 238 -38.40 4.83 -4.71
N ALA A 239 -37.31 4.05 -4.71
CA ALA A 239 -37.02 3.10 -3.63
C ALA A 239 -36.52 3.78 -2.34
N THR A 240 -36.61 3.08 -1.21
CA THR A 240 -36.00 3.51 0.06
C THR A 240 -34.48 3.34 0.02
N THR A 241 -33.99 2.20 -0.47
CA THR A 241 -32.56 1.85 -0.50
C THR A 241 -32.25 0.97 -1.72
N CYS A 242 -31.03 0.45 -1.84
CA CYS A 242 -30.61 -0.45 -2.91
C CYS A 242 -29.76 -1.62 -2.36
N ASP A 243 -29.54 -2.65 -3.19
CA ASP A 243 -28.88 -3.91 -2.80
C ASP A 243 -27.34 -3.95 -2.97
N SER A 244 -26.73 -2.85 -3.43
CA SER A 244 -25.29 -2.75 -3.70
C SER A 244 -24.50 -2.08 -2.57
N THR A 245 -23.16 -2.16 -2.64
CA THR A 245 -22.22 -1.43 -1.77
C THR A 245 -22.32 0.10 -1.84
N THR A 246 -23.10 0.66 -2.78
CA THR A 246 -23.48 2.09 -2.78
C THR A 246 -24.52 2.40 -1.69
N CYS A 247 -25.28 1.39 -1.28
CA CYS A 247 -26.30 1.43 -0.24
C CYS A 247 -25.86 0.52 0.92
N GLN A 248 -26.35 -0.72 0.96
CA GLN A 248 -25.93 -1.79 1.85
C GLN A 248 -26.05 -3.11 1.08
N VAL A 249 -25.25 -4.12 1.42
CA VAL A 249 -25.28 -5.41 0.72
C VAL A 249 -26.52 -6.20 1.16
N TYR A 250 -27.57 -6.20 0.34
CA TYR A 250 -28.81 -6.93 0.61
C TYR A 250 -28.85 -8.26 -0.13
N GLY A 251 -28.60 -9.36 0.59
CA GLY A 251 -28.49 -10.69 0.02
C GLY A 251 -29.83 -11.37 -0.33
N GLY A 252 -30.94 -10.95 0.29
CA GLY A 252 -32.19 -11.74 0.29
C GLY A 252 -32.15 -12.90 1.30
N TYR A 253 -33.08 -13.85 1.13
CA TYR A 253 -33.35 -14.95 2.08
C TYR A 253 -32.45 -16.18 1.85
N ALA A 254 -32.41 -16.68 0.60
CA ALA A 254 -31.63 -17.83 0.16
C ALA A 254 -31.23 -17.68 -1.33
N GLU A 255 -30.07 -18.21 -1.73
CA GLU A 255 -29.66 -18.26 -3.14
C GLU A 255 -29.40 -19.69 -3.62
N GLN A 256 -29.55 -19.93 -4.91
CA GLN A 256 -29.21 -21.18 -5.58
C GLN A 256 -28.57 -20.85 -6.94
N VAL A 257 -27.26 -21.11 -7.08
CA VAL A 257 -26.61 -21.20 -8.39
C VAL A 257 -27.25 -22.38 -9.14
N TYR A 258 -27.54 -22.22 -10.44
CA TYR A 258 -28.23 -23.27 -11.18
C TYR A 258 -27.45 -24.59 -11.15
N GLY A 259 -28.14 -25.69 -10.84
CA GLY A 259 -27.53 -27.01 -10.65
C GLY A 259 -26.77 -27.21 -9.33
N GLN A 260 -26.88 -26.28 -8.37
CA GLN A 260 -26.29 -26.42 -7.02
C GLN A 260 -27.37 -26.49 -5.93
N ALA A 261 -26.96 -26.81 -4.70
CA ALA A 261 -27.85 -26.77 -3.54
C ALA A 261 -28.26 -25.33 -3.18
N TRP A 262 -29.40 -25.19 -2.50
CA TRP A 262 -29.80 -23.93 -1.87
C TRP A 262 -28.85 -23.57 -0.73
N LYS A 263 -28.53 -22.28 -0.63
CA LYS A 263 -27.72 -21.68 0.42
C LYS A 263 -28.56 -20.63 1.14
N ALA A 264 -28.88 -20.88 2.41
CA ALA A 264 -29.49 -19.88 3.29
C ALA A 264 -28.56 -18.68 3.46
N LEU A 265 -29.13 -17.48 3.53
CA LEU A 265 -28.37 -16.22 3.63
C LEU A 265 -28.56 -15.48 4.96
N GLU A 266 -29.64 -15.81 5.68
CA GLU A 266 -29.93 -15.40 7.06
C GLU A 266 -29.21 -16.30 8.09
N ASP A 267 -28.98 -15.81 9.31
CA ASP A 267 -28.36 -16.55 10.42
C ASP A 267 -29.05 -16.25 11.76
N ALA A 268 -29.33 -17.29 12.55
CA ALA A 268 -30.06 -17.19 13.80
C ALA A 268 -29.38 -16.25 14.84
N ARG A 269 -28.06 -16.08 14.79
CA ARG A 269 -27.32 -15.17 15.68
C ARG A 269 -27.56 -13.71 15.33
N THR A 270 -27.60 -13.40 14.04
CA THR A 270 -27.99 -12.06 13.57
C THR A 270 -29.48 -11.81 13.79
N ASP A 271 -30.33 -12.82 13.62
CA ASP A 271 -31.77 -12.72 13.94
C ASP A 271 -32.02 -12.38 15.40
N ALA A 272 -31.25 -12.96 16.33
CA ALA A 272 -31.30 -12.63 17.74
C ALA A 272 -30.91 -11.17 18.02
N ALA A 273 -29.94 -10.61 17.28
CA ALA A 273 -29.59 -9.18 17.35
C ALA A 273 -30.66 -8.27 16.73
N ILE A 274 -31.29 -8.69 15.63
CA ILE A 274 -32.42 -8.02 14.96
C ILE A 274 -33.65 -7.94 15.87
N SER A 275 -33.96 -9.03 16.56
CA SER A 275 -35.01 -9.09 17.57
C SER A 275 -34.69 -8.24 18.81
N ALA A 276 -33.49 -8.40 19.38
CA ALA A 276 -33.07 -7.68 20.60
C ALA A 276 -32.94 -6.16 20.43
N THR A 277 -32.89 -5.65 19.19
CA THR A 277 -32.82 -4.22 18.87
C THR A 277 -34.04 -3.73 18.10
N ALA A 278 -35.18 -4.43 18.17
CA ALA A 278 -36.40 -4.07 17.44
C ALA A 278 -36.78 -2.58 17.66
N GLY A 279 -37.09 -1.87 16.57
CA GLY A 279 -37.43 -0.44 16.59
C GLY A 279 -36.27 0.53 16.91
N GLN A 280 -35.07 0.05 17.27
CA GLN A 280 -33.96 0.92 17.64
C GLN A 280 -33.27 1.58 16.44
N VAL A 281 -33.12 2.90 16.51
CA VAL A 281 -32.45 3.77 15.54
C VAL A 281 -31.69 4.91 16.23
N MET A 282 -30.74 5.52 15.52
CA MET A 282 -30.09 6.76 15.94
C MET A 282 -30.84 7.98 15.39
N ARG A 283 -31.11 8.99 16.23
CA ARG A 283 -31.78 10.25 15.88
C ARG A 283 -30.93 11.47 16.19
N ALA A 284 -30.96 12.47 15.30
CA ALA A 284 -30.38 13.79 15.55
C ALA A 284 -31.24 14.60 16.54
N ALA A 285 -30.71 15.72 17.03
CA ALA A 285 -31.40 16.61 17.97
C ALA A 285 -32.74 17.17 17.45
N ASN A 286 -32.94 17.22 16.13
CA ASN A 286 -34.22 17.61 15.49
C ASN A 286 -35.22 16.43 15.35
N GLY A 287 -34.92 15.27 15.92
CA GLY A 287 -35.74 14.06 15.84
C GLY A 287 -35.59 13.24 14.55
N ALA A 288 -34.88 13.71 13.53
CA ALA A 288 -34.70 12.97 12.28
C ALA A 288 -33.81 11.73 12.49
N ILE A 289 -34.13 10.61 11.83
CA ILE A 289 -33.27 9.42 11.80
C ILE A 289 -32.00 9.76 11.00
N VAL A 290 -30.83 9.47 11.57
CA VAL A 290 -29.55 9.81 10.93
C VAL A 290 -29.01 8.70 10.04
N ARG A 291 -28.27 9.09 9.00
CA ARG A 291 -27.52 8.19 8.13
C ARG A 291 -26.24 7.72 8.83
N THR A 292 -26.39 6.66 9.60
CA THR A 292 -25.30 5.96 10.30
C THR A 292 -24.45 5.16 9.33
N GLU A 293 -23.47 5.83 8.72
CA GLU A 293 -22.41 5.15 7.96
C GLU A 293 -21.58 4.23 8.87
N PHE A 294 -20.97 3.20 8.30
CA PHE A 294 -20.06 2.28 8.97
C PHE A 294 -19.06 1.72 7.96
N SER A 295 -17.92 1.21 8.44
CA SER A 295 -16.88 0.60 7.60
C SER A 295 -16.15 -0.51 8.34
N SER A 296 -15.44 -1.38 7.62
CA SER A 296 -14.83 -2.58 8.22
C SER A 296 -13.86 -2.24 9.35
N SER A 297 -12.89 -1.36 9.10
CA SER A 297 -11.91 -0.95 10.11
C SER A 297 -11.56 0.53 9.97
N THR A 298 -11.47 1.23 11.10
CA THR A 298 -11.12 2.65 11.14
C THR A 298 -9.62 2.89 11.05
N GLY A 299 -8.78 1.90 11.36
CA GLY A 299 -7.33 2.09 11.49
C GLY A 299 -6.93 2.75 12.81
N GLY A 300 -7.86 2.88 13.76
CA GLY A 300 -7.65 3.53 15.06
C GLY A 300 -8.24 4.94 15.19
N TRP A 301 -8.71 5.57 14.10
CA TRP A 301 -9.44 6.84 14.13
C TRP A 301 -10.50 6.91 13.04
N THR A 302 -11.68 7.40 13.41
CA THR A 302 -12.73 7.74 12.44
C THR A 302 -12.37 9.00 11.65
N ALA A 303 -12.90 9.11 10.43
CA ALA A 303 -12.61 10.20 9.50
C ALA A 303 -13.31 11.53 9.86
N GLY A 304 -14.27 11.52 10.78
CA GLY A 304 -15.19 12.63 11.04
C GLY A 304 -16.21 12.85 9.91
N GLY A 305 -16.77 14.07 9.85
CA GLY A 305 -17.78 14.47 8.88
C GLY A 305 -19.13 14.72 9.55
N THR A 306 -20.15 13.95 9.19
CA THR A 306 -21.51 14.02 9.79
C THR A 306 -21.51 13.79 11.30
N PHE A 307 -20.62 12.94 11.78
CA PHE A 307 -20.37 12.68 13.20
C PHE A 307 -19.00 13.23 13.57
N PRO A 308 -18.80 13.68 14.83
CA PRO A 308 -17.47 14.07 15.32
C PRO A 308 -16.45 12.95 15.10
N ALA A 309 -15.21 13.31 14.79
CA ALA A 309 -14.14 12.34 14.76
C ALA A 309 -13.82 11.86 16.18
N VAL A 310 -13.80 10.54 16.35
CA VAL A 310 -13.39 9.84 17.57
C VAL A 310 -12.22 8.90 17.30
N GLU A 311 -11.34 8.79 18.30
CA GLU A 311 -10.34 7.74 18.42
C GLU A 311 -11.02 6.39 18.65
N ASP A 312 -10.58 5.37 17.92
CA ASP A 312 -11.16 4.03 17.93
C ASP A 312 -10.15 3.03 18.49
N LEU A 313 -10.09 2.94 19.82
CA LEU A 313 -9.22 1.99 20.52
C LEU A 313 -9.68 0.54 20.34
N GLY A 314 -10.97 0.31 20.06
CA GLY A 314 -11.50 -1.03 19.78
C GLY A 314 -10.91 -1.63 18.51
N ASP A 315 -10.60 -0.82 17.51
CA ASP A 315 -10.02 -1.25 16.22
C ASP A 315 -8.63 -1.91 16.39
N ALA A 316 -8.02 -1.74 17.57
CA ALA A 316 -6.78 -2.39 18.02
C ALA A 316 -6.90 -3.89 18.33
N THR A 317 -8.11 -4.45 18.37
CA THR A 317 -8.35 -5.87 18.68
C THR A 317 -7.50 -6.81 17.82
N SER A 318 -6.97 -7.89 18.42
CA SER A 318 -6.15 -8.88 17.71
C SER A 318 -6.90 -9.62 16.61
N ALA A 319 -8.24 -9.55 16.60
CA ALA A 319 -9.09 -10.10 15.56
C ALA A 319 -9.07 -9.28 14.24
N ASN A 320 -8.46 -8.09 14.20
CA ASN A 320 -8.48 -7.17 13.06
C ASN A 320 -7.23 -7.26 12.16
N PRO A 321 -7.24 -8.03 11.05
CA PRO A 321 -6.13 -8.09 10.09
C PRO A 321 -6.08 -6.88 9.15
N ASN A 322 -6.94 -5.88 9.35
CA ASN A 322 -7.11 -4.74 8.45
C ASN A 322 -6.69 -3.42 9.08
N ARG A 323 -6.37 -3.40 10.37
CA ARG A 323 -5.89 -2.20 11.08
C ARG A 323 -4.70 -1.57 10.40
N ASN A 324 -3.73 -2.38 9.98
CA ASN A 324 -2.53 -1.99 9.26
C ASN A 324 -2.39 -2.85 8.00
N TRP A 325 -1.87 -2.27 6.92
CA TRP A 325 -1.61 -2.96 5.65
C TRP A 325 -0.48 -2.31 4.87
N SER A 326 0.13 -3.05 3.96
CA SER A 326 1.09 -2.52 2.99
C SER A 326 0.90 -3.22 1.64
N VAL A 327 1.07 -2.48 0.55
CA VAL A 327 1.02 -3.00 -0.83
C VAL A 327 1.97 -2.20 -1.73
N SER A 328 2.79 -2.90 -2.51
CA SER A 328 3.64 -2.29 -3.54
C SER A 328 2.98 -2.46 -4.91
N ILE A 329 2.80 -1.34 -5.62
CA ILE A 329 2.13 -1.30 -6.92
C ILE A 329 3.12 -0.71 -7.95
N PRO A 330 3.31 -1.34 -9.13
CA PRO A 330 4.18 -0.78 -10.17
C PRO A 330 3.76 0.63 -10.58
N LEU A 331 4.72 1.54 -10.78
CA LEU A 331 4.42 2.94 -11.09
C LEU A 331 3.67 3.09 -12.43
N ALA A 332 3.89 2.19 -13.40
CA ALA A 332 3.08 2.10 -14.62
C ALA A 332 1.59 1.76 -14.35
N THR A 333 1.31 0.87 -13.39
CA THR A 333 -0.06 0.54 -12.97
C THR A 333 -0.72 1.73 -12.26
N VAL A 334 0.03 2.44 -11.42
CA VAL A 334 -0.45 3.67 -10.76
C VAL A 334 -0.75 4.76 -11.80
N ALA A 335 0.15 4.96 -12.76
CA ALA A 335 -0.03 5.93 -13.84
C ALA A 335 -1.29 5.64 -14.68
N SER A 336 -1.48 4.39 -15.09
CA SER A 336 -2.65 3.93 -15.85
C SER A 336 -3.96 4.15 -15.07
N ALA A 337 -4.00 3.78 -13.79
CA ALA A 337 -5.19 3.93 -12.94
C ALA A 337 -5.54 5.41 -12.63
N LEU A 338 -4.55 6.30 -12.57
CA LEU A 338 -4.73 7.73 -12.31
C LEU A 338 -4.81 8.59 -13.59
N GLY A 339 -4.65 8.00 -14.78
CA GLY A 339 -4.67 8.72 -16.05
C GLY A 339 -3.47 9.63 -16.29
N THR A 340 -2.31 9.35 -15.69
CA THR A 340 -1.07 10.11 -15.90
C THR A 340 -0.12 9.40 -16.88
N SER A 341 0.89 10.10 -17.39
CA SER A 341 2.07 9.44 -17.97
C SER A 341 2.97 8.87 -16.87
N GLU A 342 4.10 8.29 -17.26
CA GLU A 342 5.10 7.69 -16.36
C GLU A 342 5.43 8.62 -15.18
N ILE A 343 5.32 8.08 -13.96
CA ILE A 343 5.39 8.82 -12.70
C ILE A 343 6.85 8.95 -12.25
N ARG A 344 7.28 10.17 -11.97
CA ARG A 344 8.57 10.48 -11.33
C ARG A 344 8.46 10.43 -9.80
N SER A 345 7.39 10.97 -9.23
CA SER A 345 7.17 11.01 -7.78
C SER A 345 5.68 11.15 -7.41
N ILE A 346 5.34 10.75 -6.18
CA ILE A 346 4.03 10.94 -5.56
C ILE A 346 4.26 11.57 -4.19
N ALA A 347 3.62 12.70 -3.92
CA ALA A 347 3.75 13.44 -2.67
C ALA A 347 2.36 13.67 -2.04
N VAL A 348 2.16 13.23 -0.79
CA VAL A 348 0.98 13.61 -0.01
C VAL A 348 1.13 15.06 0.43
N THR A 349 0.18 15.92 0.06
CA THR A 349 0.25 17.37 0.34
C THR A 349 -0.69 17.80 1.45
N GLN A 350 -1.80 17.09 1.68
CA GLN A 350 -2.74 17.39 2.76
C GLN A 350 -3.30 16.13 3.41
N ARG A 351 -3.58 16.22 4.71
CA ARG A 351 -4.22 15.19 5.52
C ARG A 351 -5.26 15.78 6.47
N ASN A 352 -6.11 14.93 7.04
CA ASN A 352 -7.15 15.37 7.99
C ASN A 352 -6.65 15.60 9.44
N GLY A 353 -5.39 15.26 9.76
CA GLY A 353 -4.78 15.53 11.06
C GLY A 353 -5.11 14.52 12.17
N LEU A 354 -5.72 13.38 11.85
CA LEU A 354 -6.26 12.44 12.84
C LEU A 354 -5.45 11.13 12.90
N GLY A 355 -4.74 10.91 13.99
CA GLY A 355 -3.96 9.69 14.26
C GLY A 355 -2.56 9.66 13.62
N ALA A 356 -1.98 8.46 13.54
CA ALA A 356 -0.67 8.19 12.94
C ALA A 356 -0.51 8.77 11.53
N ASP A 357 0.73 9.13 11.18
CA ASP A 357 1.12 9.76 9.90
C ASP A 357 0.41 11.10 9.58
N GLY A 358 -0.27 11.71 10.57
CA GLY A 358 -1.14 12.86 10.36
C GLY A 358 -2.51 12.50 9.74
N GLY A 359 -2.86 11.22 9.71
CA GLY A 359 -4.18 10.73 9.33
C GLY A 359 -4.42 10.53 7.83
N ARG A 360 -5.71 10.58 7.46
CA ARG A 360 -6.22 10.26 6.12
C ARG A 360 -5.75 11.29 5.10
N VAL A 361 -5.32 10.82 3.94
CA VAL A 361 -4.93 11.67 2.81
C VAL A 361 -6.15 12.39 2.27
N THR A 362 -6.16 13.71 2.36
CA THR A 362 -7.18 14.56 1.75
C THR A 362 -6.73 15.01 0.36
N GLN A 363 -5.43 15.28 0.17
CA GLN A 363 -4.86 15.63 -1.14
C GLN A 363 -3.45 15.05 -1.31
N LEU A 364 -3.13 14.63 -2.53
CA LEU A 364 -1.78 14.30 -2.98
C LEU A 364 -1.52 14.81 -4.40
N VAL A 365 -0.25 14.99 -4.73
CA VAL A 365 0.23 15.41 -6.05
C VAL A 365 1.09 14.30 -6.65
N VAL A 366 0.80 13.96 -7.91
CA VAL A 366 1.63 13.11 -8.75
C VAL A 366 2.42 14.00 -9.70
N THR A 367 3.74 13.78 -9.80
CA THR A 367 4.61 14.45 -10.78
C THR A 367 5.10 13.42 -11.78
N ASP A 368 4.96 13.70 -13.07
CA ASP A 368 5.42 12.81 -14.15
C ASP A 368 6.91 13.02 -14.52
N VAL A 369 7.44 12.15 -15.37
CA VAL A 369 8.82 12.25 -15.88
C VAL A 369 9.10 13.49 -16.73
N LEU A 370 8.07 14.21 -17.19
CA LEU A 370 8.17 15.49 -17.90
C LEU A 370 8.06 16.70 -16.95
N GLY A 371 7.87 16.48 -15.64
CA GLY A 371 7.72 17.52 -14.63
C GLY A 371 6.31 18.12 -14.54
N ARG A 372 5.31 17.56 -15.24
CA ARG A 372 3.91 18.00 -15.12
C ARG A 372 3.31 17.41 -13.84
N THR A 373 2.40 18.16 -13.21
CA THR A 373 1.79 17.79 -11.94
C THR A 373 0.27 17.60 -12.08
N ALA A 374 -0.27 16.63 -11.32
CA ALA A 374 -1.70 16.38 -11.22
C ALA A 374 -2.08 16.15 -9.75
N SER A 375 -3.20 16.75 -9.30
CA SER A 375 -3.69 16.65 -7.92
C SER A 375 -4.84 15.66 -7.82
N PHE A 376 -4.83 14.81 -6.78
CA PHE A 376 -5.86 13.81 -6.52
C PHE A 376 -6.29 13.85 -5.06
N LEU A 377 -7.56 13.52 -4.79
CA LEU A 377 -8.05 13.22 -3.45
C LEU A 377 -7.61 11.81 -3.05
N GLY A 378 -7.28 11.59 -1.77
CA GLY A 378 -6.88 10.25 -1.29
C GLY A 378 -7.96 9.17 -1.50
N ASP A 379 -9.24 9.56 -1.52
CA ASP A 379 -10.38 8.67 -1.79
C ASP A 379 -10.48 8.25 -3.26
N GLN A 380 -10.11 9.13 -4.20
CA GLN A 380 -9.97 8.80 -5.62
C GLN A 380 -8.84 7.80 -5.83
N VAL A 381 -7.67 8.04 -5.20
CA VAL A 381 -6.52 7.14 -5.30
C VAL A 381 -6.79 5.78 -4.65
N ARG A 382 -7.47 5.74 -3.49
CA ARG A 382 -7.95 4.48 -2.89
C ARG A 382 -8.79 3.69 -3.91
N THR A 383 -9.75 4.36 -4.54
CA THR A 383 -10.74 3.72 -5.41
C THR A 383 -10.11 3.27 -6.73
N ALA A 384 -9.24 4.08 -7.34
CA ALA A 384 -8.54 3.75 -8.58
C ALA A 384 -7.53 2.60 -8.43
N LEU A 385 -6.85 2.50 -7.28
CA LEU A 385 -5.82 1.49 -7.01
C LEU A 385 -6.31 0.28 -6.19
N GLY A 386 -7.59 0.27 -5.78
CA GLY A 386 -8.15 -0.80 -4.93
C GLY A 386 -7.55 -0.88 -3.52
N LEU A 387 -7.02 0.23 -2.98
CA LEU A 387 -6.45 0.25 -1.63
C LEU A 387 -7.54 0.04 -0.57
N LYS A 388 -7.19 -0.51 0.60
CA LYS A 388 -8.16 -0.72 1.68
C LYS A 388 -8.74 0.61 2.21
N SER A 389 -7.95 1.68 2.30
CA SER A 389 -8.44 2.98 2.77
C SER A 389 -7.68 4.15 2.13
N ASN A 390 -8.14 5.38 2.37
CA ASN A 390 -7.41 6.62 2.04
C ASN A 390 -6.43 7.05 3.15
N TRP A 391 -6.22 6.24 4.18
CA TRP A 391 -5.19 6.46 5.20
C TRP A 391 -3.94 5.70 4.80
N PHE A 392 -3.01 6.40 4.15
CA PHE A 392 -1.73 5.82 3.77
C PHE A 392 -0.60 6.84 3.77
N THR A 393 0.62 6.33 3.89
CA THR A 393 1.85 6.92 3.37
C THR A 393 2.17 6.27 2.03
N VAL A 394 2.95 6.95 1.20
CA VAL A 394 3.44 6.39 -0.07
C VAL A 394 4.91 6.71 -0.21
N THR A 395 5.70 5.69 -0.52
CA THR A 395 7.10 5.85 -0.92
C THR A 395 7.26 5.42 -2.37
N THR A 396 7.77 6.32 -3.22
CA THR A 396 8.13 6.00 -4.60
C THR A 396 9.61 5.66 -4.66
N GLY A 397 9.94 4.40 -4.90
CA GLY A 397 11.29 4.01 -5.28
C GLY A 397 11.54 4.45 -6.72
N SER A 398 11.85 5.74 -6.92
CA SER A 398 12.13 6.25 -8.26
C SER A 398 13.51 5.79 -8.72
N ARG A 399 13.59 5.26 -9.94
CA ARG A 399 14.85 4.83 -10.56
C ARG A 399 15.90 5.94 -10.54
N ALA A 400 15.49 7.19 -10.80
CA ALA A 400 16.35 8.36 -10.70
C ALA A 400 16.97 8.55 -9.30
N ALA A 401 16.20 8.38 -8.23
CA ALA A 401 16.72 8.53 -6.86
C ALA A 401 17.69 7.41 -6.47
N ALA A 402 17.42 6.19 -6.93
CA ALA A 402 18.32 5.06 -6.81
C ALA A 402 19.62 5.27 -7.62
N GLU A 403 19.54 5.76 -8.85
CA GLU A 403 20.71 6.11 -9.66
C GLU A 403 21.54 7.24 -9.03
N ALA A 404 20.90 8.26 -8.46
CA ALA A 404 21.56 9.39 -7.79
C ALA A 404 22.41 8.95 -6.59
N VAL A 405 21.91 8.03 -5.75
CA VAL A 405 22.70 7.50 -4.63
C VAL A 405 23.83 6.58 -5.10
N VAL A 406 23.60 5.76 -6.15
CA VAL A 406 24.64 4.90 -6.74
C VAL A 406 25.78 5.73 -7.33
N ARG A 407 25.47 6.77 -8.13
CA ARG A 407 26.47 7.69 -8.70
C ARG A 407 27.25 8.41 -7.61
N SER A 408 26.56 8.93 -6.59
CA SER A 408 27.21 9.57 -5.45
C SER A 408 28.20 8.62 -4.75
N LEU A 409 27.81 7.36 -4.49
CA LEU A 409 28.69 6.36 -3.87
C LEU A 409 29.90 6.04 -4.74
N TYR A 410 29.73 5.90 -6.06
CA TYR A 410 30.87 5.73 -6.96
C TYR A 410 31.82 6.94 -6.93
N GLN A 411 31.29 8.16 -6.92
CA GLN A 411 32.11 9.37 -6.87
C GLN A 411 32.85 9.52 -5.52
N ASP A 412 32.19 9.25 -4.39
CA ASP A 412 32.76 9.47 -3.05
C ASP A 412 33.65 8.31 -2.57
N VAL A 413 33.36 7.07 -3.00
CA VAL A 413 34.12 5.87 -2.67
C VAL A 413 35.23 5.61 -3.71
N LEU A 414 34.97 5.75 -5.00
CA LEU A 414 35.91 5.34 -6.07
C LEU A 414 36.51 6.52 -6.85
N GLY A 415 35.98 7.73 -6.71
CA GLY A 415 36.50 8.92 -7.40
C GLY A 415 36.15 9.00 -8.89
N ARG A 416 35.16 8.22 -9.36
CA ARG A 416 34.72 8.15 -10.76
C ARG A 416 33.22 7.94 -10.88
N GLU A 417 32.67 8.11 -12.08
CA GLU A 417 31.31 7.64 -12.39
C GLU A 417 31.24 6.10 -12.48
N PRO A 418 30.07 5.49 -12.21
CA PRO A 418 29.81 4.10 -12.53
C PRO A 418 29.78 3.87 -14.04
N ASP A 419 30.24 2.71 -14.48
CA ASP A 419 29.96 2.22 -15.83
C ASP A 419 28.47 1.82 -15.95
N PRO A 420 27.91 1.71 -17.18
CA PRO A 420 26.48 1.43 -17.35
C PRO A 420 26.00 0.12 -16.69
N ALA A 421 26.84 -0.92 -16.63
CA ALA A 421 26.47 -2.19 -16.03
C ALA A 421 26.52 -2.11 -14.49
N GLY A 422 27.54 -1.47 -13.93
CA GLY A 422 27.63 -1.14 -12.51
C GLY A 422 26.43 -0.31 -12.04
N LEU A 423 26.11 0.78 -12.76
CA LEU A 423 24.96 1.62 -12.44
C LEU A 423 23.65 0.83 -12.45
N ALA A 424 23.39 0.03 -13.50
CA ALA A 424 22.17 -0.76 -13.62
C ALA A 424 22.02 -1.82 -12.52
N ASN A 425 23.11 -2.55 -12.20
CA ASN A 425 23.10 -3.60 -11.17
C ASN A 425 22.82 -3.02 -9.78
N TRP A 426 23.56 -1.97 -9.38
CA TRP A 426 23.38 -1.37 -8.06
C TRP A 426 22.05 -0.64 -7.92
N THR A 427 21.58 0.05 -8.96
CA THR A 427 20.25 0.68 -8.99
C THR A 427 19.15 -0.36 -8.77
N THR A 428 19.26 -1.53 -9.42
CA THR A 428 18.32 -2.64 -9.23
C THR A 428 18.33 -3.15 -7.78
N ILE A 429 19.50 -3.21 -7.13
CA ILE A 429 19.61 -3.58 -5.70
C ILE A 429 18.90 -2.55 -4.81
N VAL A 430 19.09 -1.25 -5.03
CA VAL A 430 18.35 -0.20 -4.27
C VAL A 430 16.84 -0.35 -4.47
N LEU A 431 16.38 -0.49 -5.72
CA LEU A 431 14.95 -0.57 -6.04
C LEU A 431 14.27 -1.84 -5.48
N THR A 432 14.97 -2.97 -5.46
CA THR A 432 14.42 -4.26 -4.99
C THR A 432 14.52 -4.47 -3.48
N THR A 433 15.51 -3.88 -2.82
CA THR A 433 15.71 -4.03 -1.36
C THR A 433 15.23 -2.84 -0.54
N ASN A 434 15.06 -1.67 -1.17
CA ASN A 434 14.86 -0.38 -0.52
C ASN A 434 15.94 -0.06 0.54
N ASP A 435 17.16 -0.57 0.34
CA ASP A 435 18.27 -0.47 1.28
C ASP A 435 19.56 0.01 0.56
N PRO A 436 19.84 1.34 0.56
CA PRO A 436 21.05 1.90 -0.02
C PRO A 436 22.35 1.41 0.66
N ARG A 437 22.26 0.93 1.91
CA ARG A 437 23.43 0.49 2.68
C ARG A 437 24.07 -0.74 2.06
N ARG A 438 23.29 -1.66 1.46
CA ARG A 438 23.82 -2.82 0.71
C ARG A 438 24.74 -2.39 -0.44
N VAL A 439 24.39 -1.30 -1.12
CA VAL A 439 25.21 -0.73 -2.19
C VAL A 439 26.46 -0.06 -1.61
N ALA A 440 26.30 0.74 -0.55
CA ALA A 440 27.42 1.39 0.12
C ALA A 440 28.45 0.36 0.64
N ASP A 441 28.01 -0.66 1.38
CA ASP A 441 28.85 -1.75 1.88
C ASP A 441 29.52 -2.53 0.72
N GLY A 442 28.79 -2.79 -0.37
CA GLY A 442 29.31 -3.47 -1.57
C GLY A 442 30.42 -2.69 -2.28
N ILE A 443 30.28 -1.36 -2.42
CA ILE A 443 31.29 -0.51 -3.07
C ILE A 443 32.46 -0.23 -2.11
N VAL A 444 32.22 -0.03 -0.81
CA VAL A 444 33.27 0.24 0.19
C VAL A 444 34.19 -0.96 0.42
N ASN A 445 33.65 -2.18 0.36
CA ASN A 445 34.44 -3.41 0.45
C ASN A 445 34.88 -3.95 -0.93
N SER A 446 34.69 -3.18 -2.01
CA SER A 446 35.08 -3.61 -3.36
C SER A 446 36.61 -3.68 -3.51
N LYS A 447 37.06 -4.64 -4.33
CA LYS A 447 38.48 -4.80 -4.68
C LYS A 447 39.10 -3.53 -5.27
N GLU A 448 38.32 -2.76 -6.02
CA GLU A 448 38.72 -1.46 -6.58
C GLU A 448 39.00 -0.43 -5.48
N ARG A 449 38.12 -0.32 -4.46
CA ARG A 449 38.35 0.54 -3.29
C ARG A 449 39.58 0.11 -2.51
N LEU A 450 39.83 -1.20 -2.36
CA LEU A 450 41.05 -1.71 -1.73
C LEU A 450 42.31 -1.32 -2.52
N GLN A 451 42.29 -1.48 -3.85
CA GLN A 451 43.39 -1.05 -4.71
C GLN A 451 43.67 0.45 -4.60
N ALA A 452 42.62 1.29 -4.55
CA ALA A 452 42.75 2.73 -4.36
C ALA A 452 43.35 3.08 -2.99
N LEU A 453 42.95 2.41 -1.91
CA LEU A 453 43.51 2.61 -0.57
C LEU A 453 44.99 2.24 -0.50
N VAL A 454 45.37 1.05 -1.00
CA VAL A 454 46.79 0.62 -1.09
C VAL A 454 47.61 1.61 -1.89
N THR A 455 47.11 2.04 -3.06
CA THR A 455 47.81 2.99 -3.92
C THR A 455 48.00 4.35 -3.22
N ALA A 456 47.00 4.83 -2.49
CA ALA A 456 47.08 6.09 -1.75
C ALA A 456 48.09 6.04 -0.59
N GLU A 457 48.21 4.93 0.14
CA GLU A 457 49.24 4.78 1.18
C GLU A 457 50.65 4.62 0.62
N TYR A 458 50.82 3.93 -0.52
CA TYR A 458 52.09 3.88 -1.24
C TYR A 458 52.56 5.26 -1.69
N VAL A 459 51.65 6.07 -2.25
CA VAL A 459 51.96 7.44 -2.68
C VAL A 459 52.31 8.34 -1.49
N ARG A 460 51.62 8.23 -0.35
CA ARG A 460 51.98 8.97 0.87
C ARG A 460 53.34 8.56 1.44
N ALA A 461 53.56 7.27 1.64
CA ALA A 461 54.73 6.79 2.38
C ALA A 461 56.03 6.73 1.55
N LEU A 462 55.91 6.50 0.23
CA LEU A 462 57.01 6.17 -0.67
C LEU A 462 57.08 7.08 -1.92
N HIS A 463 56.16 8.04 -2.07
CA HIS A 463 56.07 8.95 -3.23
C HIS A 463 55.96 8.27 -4.60
N ARG A 464 55.49 7.01 -4.65
CA ARG A 464 55.29 6.23 -5.88
C ARG A 464 54.08 5.31 -5.80
N GLY A 465 53.65 4.78 -6.94
CA GLY A 465 52.65 3.70 -6.98
C GLY A 465 53.21 2.33 -6.58
N PRO A 466 52.36 1.41 -6.09
CA PRO A 466 52.76 0.04 -5.83
C PRO A 466 53.01 -0.75 -7.12
N GLU A 467 53.99 -1.67 -7.07
CA GLU A 467 54.17 -2.68 -8.11
C GLU A 467 53.03 -3.70 -8.10
N GLY A 468 52.75 -4.35 -9.24
CA GLY A 468 51.59 -5.22 -9.39
C GLY A 468 51.51 -6.38 -8.38
N SER A 469 52.65 -6.97 -8.02
CA SER A 469 52.74 -8.02 -6.98
C SER A 469 52.50 -7.47 -5.57
N GLY A 470 53.10 -6.31 -5.25
CA GLY A 470 52.89 -5.62 -3.97
C GLY A 470 51.43 -5.21 -3.78
N LEU A 471 50.82 -4.61 -4.81
CA LEU A 471 49.40 -4.25 -4.83
C LEU A 471 48.51 -5.48 -4.61
N ALA A 472 48.76 -6.58 -5.32
CA ALA A 472 47.98 -7.81 -5.16
C ALA A 472 48.09 -8.41 -3.75
N ASN A 473 49.29 -8.40 -3.16
CA ASN A 473 49.53 -8.91 -1.81
C ASN A 473 48.78 -8.08 -0.74
N TRP A 474 48.87 -6.75 -0.81
CA TRP A 474 48.17 -5.87 0.14
C TRP A 474 46.65 -5.93 0.00
N VAL A 475 46.13 -5.94 -1.23
CA VAL A 475 44.70 -6.11 -1.48
C VAL A 475 44.20 -7.44 -0.91
N GLY A 476 44.91 -8.54 -1.16
CA GLY A 476 44.56 -9.85 -0.58
C GLY A 476 44.65 -9.90 0.95
N TYR A 477 45.52 -9.09 1.57
CA TYR A 477 45.58 -8.96 3.02
C TYR A 477 44.37 -8.21 3.59
N MET A 478 43.94 -7.13 2.92
CA MET A 478 42.73 -6.38 3.30
C MET A 478 41.43 -7.17 3.03
N GLU A 479 41.37 -7.97 1.95
CA GLU A 479 40.28 -8.93 1.69
C GLU A 479 40.11 -9.96 2.84
N ARG A 480 41.20 -10.28 3.58
CA ARG A 480 41.18 -11.12 4.79
C ARG A 480 40.89 -10.36 6.09
N GLY A 481 40.54 -9.07 6.02
CA GLY A 481 40.07 -8.27 7.14
C GLY A 481 41.11 -7.32 7.77
N ALA A 482 42.30 -7.15 7.18
CA ALA A 482 43.26 -6.17 7.65
C ALA A 482 42.71 -4.72 7.57
N THR A 483 43.09 -3.89 8.53
CA THR A 483 42.63 -2.49 8.64
C THR A 483 43.48 -1.53 7.79
N VAL A 484 43.01 -0.31 7.60
CA VAL A 484 43.82 0.77 7.00
C VAL A 484 45.06 1.06 7.87
N SER A 485 44.94 0.99 9.20
CA SER A 485 46.09 1.11 10.09
C SER A 485 47.11 -0.03 9.92
N ASP A 486 46.68 -1.27 9.65
CA ASP A 486 47.61 -2.39 9.38
C ASP A 486 48.36 -2.23 8.06
N LEU A 487 47.67 -1.71 7.03
CA LEU A 487 48.27 -1.31 5.77
C LEU A 487 49.31 -0.18 5.98
N GLN A 488 48.96 0.85 6.75
CA GLN A 488 49.86 1.95 7.10
C GLN A 488 51.09 1.45 7.86
N ILE A 489 50.92 0.57 8.87
CA ILE A 489 52.03 -0.06 9.60
C ILE A 489 52.98 -0.77 8.63
N GLY A 490 52.46 -1.60 7.74
CA GLY A 490 53.27 -2.36 6.80
C GLY A 490 54.06 -1.53 5.78
N ILE A 491 53.49 -0.41 5.31
CA ILE A 491 54.14 0.43 4.29
C ILE A 491 55.09 1.45 4.94
N PHE A 492 54.65 2.19 5.96
CA PHE A 492 55.47 3.24 6.58
C PHE A 492 56.63 2.68 7.42
N ALA A 493 56.54 1.45 7.94
CA ALA A 493 57.66 0.82 8.65
C ALA A 493 58.75 0.28 7.71
N SER A 494 58.54 0.31 6.39
CA SER A 494 59.50 -0.18 5.41
C SER A 494 60.82 0.61 5.41
N PRO A 495 61.96 -0.04 5.03
CA PRO A 495 63.22 0.68 4.84
C PRO A 495 63.12 1.77 3.77
N GLU A 496 62.24 1.60 2.78
CA GLU A 496 62.01 2.59 1.72
C GLU A 496 61.36 3.86 2.28
N SER A 497 60.35 3.74 3.16
CA SER A 497 59.73 4.90 3.80
C SER A 497 60.72 5.67 4.71
N LEU A 498 61.61 4.97 5.42
CA LEU A 498 62.70 5.62 6.16
C LEU A 498 63.61 6.46 5.25
N ASN A 499 63.90 5.99 4.05
CA ASN A 499 64.70 6.74 3.07
C ASN A 499 63.92 7.90 2.45
N VAL A 500 62.65 7.69 2.08
CA VAL A 500 61.82 8.69 1.39
C VAL A 500 61.38 9.83 2.32
N LEU A 501 60.89 9.51 3.52
CA LEU A 501 60.39 10.51 4.48
C LEU A 501 61.47 11.01 5.44
N GLY A 502 62.53 10.23 5.68
CA GLY A 502 63.58 10.55 6.66
C GLY A 502 64.99 10.75 6.11
N GLY A 503 65.24 10.51 4.81
CA GLY A 503 66.60 10.54 4.27
C GLY A 503 67.52 9.48 4.89
N GLY A 504 66.96 8.43 5.51
CA GLY A 504 67.70 7.44 6.30
C GLY A 504 67.73 7.72 7.81
N ASP A 505 67.40 8.93 8.25
CA ASP A 505 67.32 9.29 9.68
C ASP A 505 65.95 8.99 10.30
N THR A 506 65.96 8.40 11.49
CA THR A 506 64.74 7.99 12.20
C THR A 506 63.96 9.18 12.75
N ARG A 507 64.63 10.26 13.21
CA ARG A 507 63.94 11.44 13.76
C ARG A 507 63.18 12.18 12.65
N THR A 508 63.83 12.34 11.50
CA THR A 508 63.28 12.97 10.31
C THR A 508 62.13 12.13 9.74
N TRP A 509 62.27 10.80 9.70
CA TRP A 509 61.18 9.88 9.31
C TRP A 509 59.95 10.00 10.23
N VAL A 510 60.13 10.09 11.56
CA VAL A 510 59.01 10.34 12.49
C VAL A 510 58.31 11.66 12.18
N ALA A 511 59.05 12.73 11.91
CA ALA A 511 58.46 14.02 11.53
C ALA A 511 57.68 13.94 10.20
N GLY A 512 58.20 13.22 9.20
CA GLY A 512 57.51 12.96 7.93
C GLY A 512 56.23 12.14 8.10
N MET A 513 56.25 11.09 8.93
CA MET A 513 55.05 10.31 9.26
C MET A 513 53.95 11.16 9.90
N TYR A 514 54.31 12.08 10.80
CA TYR A 514 53.37 13.00 11.43
C TYR A 514 52.69 13.90 10.39
N GLN A 515 53.45 14.41 9.43
CA GLN A 515 52.92 15.24 8.36
C GLN A 515 51.95 14.46 7.46
N GLU A 516 52.28 13.23 7.08
CA GLU A 516 51.45 12.40 6.19
C GLU A 516 50.22 11.77 6.86
N LEU A 517 50.35 11.29 8.11
CA LEU A 517 49.28 10.57 8.82
C LEU A 517 48.40 11.48 9.67
N LEU A 518 48.95 12.55 10.27
CA LEU A 518 48.25 13.44 11.20
C LEU A 518 48.02 14.85 10.64
N ARG A 519 48.59 15.17 9.46
CA ARG A 519 48.48 16.48 8.77
C ARG A 519 48.99 17.67 9.60
N ARG A 520 49.94 17.41 10.50
CA ARG A 520 50.62 18.44 11.31
C ARG A 520 52.09 18.07 11.55
N PRO A 521 52.95 19.05 11.83
CA PRO A 521 54.28 18.76 12.36
C PRO A 521 54.21 18.06 13.74
N ALA A 522 55.18 17.17 13.98
CA ALA A 522 55.47 16.64 15.30
C ALA A 522 56.09 17.72 16.19
N SER A 523 55.74 17.74 17.48
CA SER A 523 56.52 18.48 18.48
C SER A 523 57.86 17.78 18.76
N PRO A 524 58.89 18.49 19.25
CA PRO A 524 60.20 17.88 19.54
C PRO A 524 60.12 16.66 20.47
N GLY A 525 59.27 16.71 21.50
CA GLY A 525 59.06 15.61 22.43
C GLY A 525 58.37 14.38 21.81
N GLU A 526 57.46 14.59 20.84
CA GLU A 526 56.88 13.48 20.06
C GLU A 526 57.94 12.83 19.16
N VAL A 527 58.83 13.63 18.55
CA VAL A 527 59.97 13.10 17.77
C VAL A 527 60.90 12.27 18.67
N ASP A 528 61.23 12.76 19.87
CA ASP A 528 62.04 12.03 20.85
C ASP A 528 61.40 10.70 21.27
N GLU A 529 60.11 10.72 21.63
CA GLU A 529 59.35 9.54 22.06
C GLU A 529 59.33 8.45 20.98
N TRP A 530 58.83 8.78 19.78
CA TRP A 530 58.67 7.79 18.72
C TRP A 530 60.00 7.32 18.13
N THR A 531 61.05 8.17 18.15
CA THR A 531 62.41 7.74 17.77
C THR A 531 62.92 6.67 18.75
N ARG A 532 62.76 6.87 20.05
CA ARG A 532 63.14 5.88 21.06
C ARG A 532 62.32 4.60 20.94
N ILE A 533 61.01 4.69 20.68
CA ILE A 533 60.17 3.50 20.45
C ILE A 533 60.62 2.75 19.20
N ALA A 534 60.91 3.43 18.11
CA ALA A 534 61.41 2.82 16.87
C ALA A 534 62.76 2.10 17.08
N GLN A 535 63.64 2.65 17.91
CA GLN A 535 64.93 2.05 18.25
C GLN A 535 64.82 0.86 19.21
N ALA A 536 63.92 0.94 20.21
CA ALA A 536 63.77 -0.10 21.23
C ALA A 536 62.86 -1.27 20.81
N HIS A 537 61.88 -1.03 19.94
CA HIS A 537 60.81 -1.96 19.62
C HIS A 537 60.53 -2.13 18.11
N GLY A 538 61.35 -1.51 17.25
CA GLY A 538 61.19 -1.56 15.79
C GLY A 538 60.28 -0.46 15.23
N ARG A 539 60.44 -0.14 13.94
CA ARG A 539 59.65 0.92 13.28
C ARG A 539 58.16 0.61 13.29
N GLU A 540 57.79 -0.66 13.16
CA GLU A 540 56.41 -1.15 13.21
C GLU A 540 55.69 -0.73 14.49
N ALA A 541 56.38 -0.72 15.64
CA ALA A 541 55.81 -0.27 16.92
C ALA A 541 55.54 1.24 16.92
N ALA A 542 56.44 2.04 16.35
CA ALA A 542 56.25 3.49 16.22
C ALA A 542 55.12 3.84 15.24
N VAL A 543 55.06 3.19 14.06
CA VAL A 543 53.93 3.40 13.14
C VAL A 543 52.62 2.95 13.78
N ALA A 544 52.60 1.82 14.47
CA ALA A 544 51.36 1.30 15.08
C ALA A 544 50.80 2.25 16.14
N GLY A 545 51.65 2.89 16.94
CA GLY A 545 51.23 3.90 17.92
C GLY A 545 50.63 5.15 17.27
N ILE A 546 51.21 5.62 16.17
CA ILE A 546 50.74 6.81 15.44
C ILE A 546 49.48 6.49 14.61
N ALA A 547 49.51 5.46 13.77
CA ALA A 547 48.45 5.11 12.81
C ALA A 547 47.15 4.59 13.45
N ARG A 548 47.23 4.05 14.68
CA ARG A 548 46.07 3.64 15.49
C ARG A 548 45.70 4.66 16.58
N SER A 549 46.35 5.82 16.62
CA SER A 549 46.01 6.89 17.56
C SER A 549 44.60 7.43 17.31
N GLN A 550 43.98 8.00 18.36
CA GLN A 550 42.72 8.74 18.21
C GLN A 550 42.87 9.93 17.24
N GLU A 551 44.05 10.55 17.15
CA GLU A 551 44.28 11.66 16.22
C GLU A 551 44.25 11.19 14.76
N ALA A 552 44.96 10.10 14.43
CA ALA A 552 44.92 9.50 13.08
C ALA A 552 43.50 9.04 12.72
N GLY A 553 42.78 8.45 13.67
CA GLY A 553 41.37 8.07 13.51
C GLY A 553 40.46 9.28 13.23
N MET A 554 40.67 10.39 13.95
CA MET A 554 39.92 11.63 13.76
C MET A 554 40.13 12.21 12.36
N GLN A 555 41.37 12.29 11.88
CA GLN A 555 41.67 12.83 10.54
C GLN A 555 40.95 12.06 9.44
N ARG A 556 40.94 10.71 9.49
CA ARG A 556 40.22 9.88 8.51
C ARG A 556 38.71 10.00 8.63
N LEU A 557 38.19 10.13 9.85
CA LEU A 557 36.76 10.30 10.11
C LEU A 557 36.22 11.66 9.61
N LEU A 558 36.99 12.73 9.80
CA LEU A 558 36.70 14.06 9.25
C LEU A 558 36.66 14.03 7.71
N ASP A 559 37.61 13.33 7.07
CA ASP A 559 37.62 13.12 5.62
C ASP A 559 36.35 12.41 5.11
N TYR A 560 35.85 11.41 5.84
CA TYR A 560 34.60 10.73 5.47
C TYR A 560 33.38 11.67 5.60
N TYR A 561 33.26 12.40 6.70
CA TYR A 561 32.15 13.36 6.87
C TYR A 561 32.18 14.48 5.81
N GLN A 562 33.36 15.04 5.54
CA GLN A 562 33.50 16.09 4.53
C GLN A 562 33.24 15.56 3.10
N ARG A 563 33.66 14.34 2.77
CA ARG A 563 33.44 13.79 1.42
C ARG A 563 31.98 13.37 1.20
N TYR A 564 31.43 12.57 2.10
CA TYR A 564 30.10 11.98 1.93
C TYR A 564 28.99 12.99 2.23
N LEU A 565 29.11 13.75 3.33
CA LEU A 565 28.06 14.65 3.82
C LEU A 565 28.34 16.14 3.55
N GLY A 566 29.59 16.51 3.25
CA GLY A 566 29.97 17.90 2.93
C GLY A 566 29.92 18.84 4.13
N ARG A 567 30.04 18.31 5.34
CA ARG A 567 30.03 19.05 6.60
C ARG A 567 31.06 18.49 7.58
N GLY A 568 31.38 19.27 8.60
CA GLY A 568 32.14 18.81 9.76
C GLY A 568 31.39 17.80 10.62
N LEU A 569 32.16 17.12 11.46
CA LEU A 569 31.69 16.17 12.47
C LEU A 569 31.36 16.90 13.78
N ASP A 570 30.19 16.62 14.34
CA ASP A 570 29.78 17.12 15.66
C ASP A 570 30.28 16.21 16.82
N ALA A 571 30.20 16.72 18.06
CA ALA A 571 30.71 16.02 19.24
C ALA A 571 30.03 14.66 19.51
N ALA A 572 28.76 14.50 19.12
CA ALA A 572 28.05 13.22 19.29
C ALA A 572 28.53 12.19 18.25
N GLY A 573 28.78 12.63 17.01
CA GLY A 573 29.43 11.82 15.97
C GLY A 573 30.85 11.40 16.35
N VAL A 574 31.65 12.31 16.95
CA VAL A 574 32.97 11.96 17.52
C VAL A 574 32.85 10.82 18.53
N ALA A 575 32.00 10.98 19.54
CA ALA A 575 31.83 9.99 20.60
C ALA A 575 31.34 8.62 20.07
N SER A 576 30.51 8.64 19.03
CA SER A 576 29.93 7.42 18.43
C SER A 576 30.92 6.65 17.56
N TRP A 577 31.73 7.34 16.76
CA TRP A 577 32.51 6.72 15.68
C TRP A 577 34.01 6.58 15.97
N LEU A 578 34.60 7.51 16.72
CA LEU A 578 36.05 7.51 16.95
C LEU A 578 36.59 6.20 17.56
N PRO A 579 35.89 5.52 18.51
CA PRO A 579 36.36 4.24 19.04
C PRO A 579 36.49 3.11 18.00
N ALA A 580 35.77 3.18 16.88
CA ALA A 580 35.85 2.17 15.82
C ALA A 580 37.05 2.38 14.86
N MET A 581 37.65 3.59 14.86
CA MET A 581 38.71 3.98 13.92
C MET A 581 40.07 3.30 14.18
N SER A 582 40.28 2.72 15.37
CA SER A 582 41.45 1.86 15.64
C SER A 582 41.28 0.43 15.11
N GLY A 583 40.12 0.10 14.54
CA GLY A 583 39.77 -1.20 13.96
C GLY A 583 39.23 -1.07 12.54
N ARG A 584 38.09 -1.71 12.25
CA ARG A 584 37.45 -1.70 10.90
C ARG A 584 36.55 -0.47 10.66
N GLY A 585 36.77 0.64 11.38
CA GLY A 585 36.04 1.91 11.22
C GLY A 585 36.04 2.42 9.77
N ASP A 586 37.21 2.36 9.12
CA ASP A 586 37.43 2.77 7.72
C ASP A 586 36.60 2.01 6.67
N PHE A 587 35.94 0.91 7.05
CA PHE A 587 35.01 0.15 6.21
C PHE A 587 33.57 0.26 6.70
N THR A 588 33.35 0.19 8.01
CA THR A 588 32.00 0.18 8.59
C THR A 588 31.33 1.56 8.56
N ILE A 589 32.09 2.63 8.83
CA ILE A 589 31.55 3.99 8.91
C ILE A 589 31.17 4.53 7.52
N PRO A 590 31.99 4.42 6.46
CA PRO A 590 31.58 4.85 5.12
C PRO A 590 30.35 4.10 4.59
N GLY A 591 30.20 2.81 4.91
CA GLY A 591 29.00 2.04 4.60
C GLY A 591 27.76 2.55 5.35
N MET A 592 27.88 2.84 6.65
CA MET A 592 26.79 3.42 7.45
C MET A 592 26.40 4.83 7.01
N ILE A 593 27.37 5.69 6.68
CA ILE A 593 27.10 7.03 6.16
C ILE A 593 26.43 6.94 4.78
N GLY A 594 26.97 6.12 3.87
CA GLY A 594 26.42 5.92 2.53
C GLY A 594 25.02 5.31 2.50
N GLY A 595 24.65 4.55 3.54
CA GLY A 595 23.29 4.02 3.75
C GLY A 595 22.34 4.98 4.50
N SER A 596 22.77 6.17 4.89
CA SER A 596 21.97 7.08 5.72
C SER A 596 20.97 7.93 4.92
N GLN A 597 19.88 8.35 5.57
CA GLN A 597 18.90 9.27 4.97
C GLN A 597 19.51 10.64 4.65
N GLU A 598 20.49 11.11 5.44
CA GLU A 598 21.20 12.36 5.19
C GLU A 598 21.98 12.28 3.86
N TYR A 599 22.71 11.19 3.65
CA TYR A 599 23.43 10.93 2.41
C TYR A 599 22.49 10.74 1.23
N TRP A 600 21.40 9.97 1.39
CA TRP A 600 20.36 9.82 0.38
C TRP A 600 19.83 11.17 -0.11
N ASN A 601 19.44 12.06 0.83
CA ASN A 601 18.91 13.39 0.52
C ASN A 601 19.95 14.24 -0.23
N ARG A 602 21.21 14.22 0.22
CA ARG A 602 22.32 14.91 -0.43
C ARG A 602 22.56 14.39 -1.87
N SER A 603 22.45 13.09 -2.10
CA SER A 603 22.55 12.50 -3.43
C SER A 603 21.52 13.07 -4.41
N GLN A 604 20.26 13.28 -3.98
CA GLN A 604 19.18 13.88 -4.80
C GLN A 604 19.42 15.35 -5.18
N THR A 605 20.45 15.99 -4.61
CA THR A 605 20.83 17.38 -4.91
C THR A 605 22.10 17.47 -5.75
N ARG A 606 22.79 16.34 -5.96
CA ARG A 606 24.02 16.23 -6.77
C ARG A 606 23.74 15.69 -8.17
N PHE A 607 22.71 14.85 -8.30
CA PHE A 607 22.25 14.18 -9.51
C PHE A 607 20.72 14.19 -9.55
#